data_AF-A0A3N5JPL2-F1
#
_entry.id   AF-A0A3N5JPL2-F1
#
_cell.length_a   1.000
_cell.length_b   1.000
_cell.length_c   1.000
_cell.angle_alpha   90.00
_cell.angle_beta   90.00
_cell.angle_gamma   90.00
#
_symmetry.space_group_name_H-M   'P 1'
#
loop_
_entity.id
_entity.type
_entity.pdbx_description
1 polymer ?
#
loop_
_entity_poly.entity_id
_entity_poly.type
_entity_poly.pdbx_seq_one_letter_code
_entity_poly.pdbx_strand_id
1 'polypeptide(L)'
;MSALRAVTFDLWQTLILDTPEGLRRARADRVDGLHAVLARAGHRVDVAEVQSAYDAVGRGLEPVWAEHRDIGSRGQVRMLLEVLGIDGNVPSDGRVMDALDEAYRLPILRSLPVANAGAAEVLG
;
A
#
# COMPACT_ATOMS: atom_id res chain seq x y z
N MET A 1 -36.46 -14.83 21.44
CA MET A 1 -34.98 -14.69 21.43
C MET A 1 -34.53 -14.70 19.99
N SER A 2 -33.84 -13.66 19.52
CA SER A 2 -33.26 -13.66 18.18
C SER A 2 -31.96 -14.47 18.20
N ALA A 3 -31.87 -15.52 17.39
CA ALA A 3 -30.65 -16.31 17.25
C ALA A 3 -29.61 -15.51 16.46
N LEU A 4 -28.39 -15.39 16.98
CA LEU A 4 -27.24 -14.85 16.26
C LEU A 4 -27.06 -15.63 14.96
N ARG A 5 -27.09 -14.94 13.82
CA ARG A 5 -27.03 -15.58 12.50
C ARG A 5 -25.63 -15.62 11.90
N ALA A 6 -24.83 -14.58 12.15
CA ALA A 6 -23.48 -14.45 11.62
C ALA A 6 -22.65 -13.50 12.48
N VAL A 7 -21.33 -13.67 12.42
CA VAL A 7 -20.33 -12.74 12.93
C VAL A 7 -19.35 -12.48 11.79
N THR A 8 -19.05 -11.21 11.51
CA THR A 8 -18.02 -10.80 10.56
C THR A 8 -16.79 -10.34 11.32
N PHE A 9 -15.64 -10.86 10.95
CA PHE A 9 -14.36 -10.40 11.48
C PHE A 9 -13.71 -9.50 10.44
N ASP A 10 -13.09 -8.45 10.92
CA ASP A 10 -12.07 -7.77 10.15
C ASP A 10 -10.92 -8.74 9.85
N LEU A 11 -10.29 -8.59 8.69
CA LEU A 11 -9.23 -9.51 8.25
C LEU A 11 -7.87 -9.05 8.80
N TRP A 12 -7.48 -7.82 8.48
CA TRP A 12 -6.13 -7.31 8.73
C TRP A 12 -5.96 -6.86 10.18
N GLN A 13 -4.85 -7.17 10.82
CA GLN A 13 -4.59 -6.88 12.23
C GLN A 13 -5.60 -7.53 13.23
N THR A 14 -6.52 -8.35 12.73
CA THR A 14 -7.46 -9.16 13.53
C THR A 14 -7.22 -10.65 13.31
N LEU A 15 -7.38 -11.14 12.06
CA LEU A 15 -7.16 -12.55 11.72
C LEU A 15 -5.74 -12.81 11.20
N ILE A 16 -5.15 -11.82 10.53
CA ILE A 16 -3.77 -11.88 10.05
C ILE A 16 -2.99 -10.65 10.51
N LEU A 17 -1.74 -10.84 10.90
CA LEU A 17 -0.88 -9.81 11.45
C LEU A 17 0.32 -9.59 10.53
N ASP A 18 0.58 -8.33 10.23
CA ASP A 18 1.86 -7.96 9.62
C ASP A 18 3.00 -8.22 10.62
N THR A 19 4.16 -8.65 10.09
CA THR A 19 5.38 -8.74 10.90
C THR A 19 6.25 -7.50 10.71
N PRO A 20 6.97 -7.02 11.74
CA PRO A 20 7.86 -5.88 11.58
C PRO A 20 8.90 -6.08 10.46
N GLU A 21 9.41 -7.31 10.29
CA GLU A 21 10.32 -7.62 9.19
C GLU A 21 9.63 -7.58 7.82
N GLY A 22 8.45 -8.19 7.70
CA GLY A 22 7.67 -8.18 6.47
C GLY A 22 7.30 -6.77 6.02
N LEU A 23 6.90 -5.91 6.96
CA LEU A 23 6.62 -4.50 6.68
C LEU A 23 7.85 -3.75 6.18
N ARG A 24 9.02 -3.95 6.81
CA ARG A 24 10.27 -3.32 6.37
C ARG A 24 10.65 -3.77 4.96
N ARG A 25 10.55 -5.07 4.66
CA ARG A 25 10.87 -5.64 3.34
C ARG A 25 9.90 -5.14 2.28
N ALA A 26 8.59 -5.21 2.54
CA ALA A 26 7.57 -4.72 1.61
C ALA A 26 7.74 -3.21 1.34
N ARG A 27 8.06 -2.40 2.36
CA ARG A 27 8.34 -0.98 2.18
C ARG A 27 9.56 -0.75 1.27
N ALA A 28 10.67 -1.45 1.51
CA ALA A 28 11.86 -1.31 0.68
C ALA A 28 11.57 -1.67 -0.79
N ASP A 29 10.92 -2.82 -1.01
CA ASP A 29 10.52 -3.29 -2.34
C ASP A 29 9.58 -2.30 -3.05
N ARG A 30 8.65 -1.66 -2.33
CA ARG A 30 7.76 -0.61 -2.88
C ARG A 30 8.55 0.61 -3.33
N VAL A 31 9.43 1.13 -2.47
CA VAL A 31 10.23 2.33 -2.77
C VAL A 31 11.13 2.08 -3.97
N ASP A 32 11.84 0.94 -3.99
CA ASP A 32 12.72 0.57 -5.09
C ASP A 32 11.95 0.36 -6.41
N GLY A 33 10.80 -0.31 -6.33
CA GLY A 33 9.93 -0.54 -7.49
C GLY A 33 9.38 0.75 -8.08
N LEU A 34 8.86 1.64 -7.24
CA LEU A 34 8.36 2.96 -7.65
C LEU A 34 9.47 3.78 -8.30
N HIS A 35 10.62 3.88 -7.65
CA HIS A 35 11.78 4.60 -8.19
C HIS A 35 12.21 4.05 -9.55
N ALA A 36 12.30 2.72 -9.70
CA ALA A 36 12.67 2.09 -10.96
C ALA A 36 11.66 2.38 -12.09
N VAL A 37 10.36 2.40 -11.80
CA VAL A 37 9.32 2.75 -12.79
C VAL A 37 9.43 4.21 -13.20
N LEU A 38 9.58 5.13 -12.24
CA LEU A 38 9.72 6.56 -12.51
C LEU A 38 10.98 6.87 -13.33
N ALA A 39 12.11 6.26 -12.98
CA ALA A 39 13.37 6.42 -13.73
C ALA A 39 13.24 5.92 -15.18
N ARG A 40 12.59 4.77 -15.39
CA ARG A 40 12.31 4.24 -16.76
C ARG A 40 11.38 5.13 -17.57
N ALA A 41 10.46 5.83 -16.91
CA ALA A 41 9.58 6.82 -17.52
C ALA A 41 10.28 8.17 -17.78
N GLY A 42 11.56 8.32 -17.41
CA GLY A 42 12.36 9.52 -17.66
C GLY A 42 12.26 10.59 -16.58
N HIS A 43 11.61 10.32 -15.46
CA HIS A 43 11.58 11.25 -14.32
C HIS A 43 12.92 11.22 -13.58
N ARG A 44 13.43 12.40 -13.25
CA ARG A 44 14.64 12.59 -12.46
C ARG A 44 14.25 12.76 -11.00
N VAL A 45 14.04 11.63 -10.33
CA VAL A 45 13.76 11.57 -8.89
C VAL A 45 14.75 10.61 -8.25
N ASP A 46 15.32 10.99 -7.12
CA ASP A 46 16.21 10.14 -6.34
C ASP A 46 15.41 9.17 -5.48
N VAL A 47 15.97 7.99 -5.20
CA VAL A 47 15.33 7.00 -4.33
C VAL A 47 14.98 7.56 -2.93
N ALA A 48 15.79 8.49 -2.42
CA ALA A 48 15.53 9.17 -1.15
C ALA A 48 14.30 10.08 -1.20
N GLU A 49 14.03 10.72 -2.35
CA GLU A 49 12.82 11.52 -2.55
C GLU A 49 11.59 10.63 -2.60
N VAL A 50 11.67 9.48 -3.31
CA VAL A 50 10.60 8.48 -3.33
C VAL A 50 10.32 7.93 -1.94
N GLN A 51 11.36 7.67 -1.15
CA GLN A 51 11.22 7.23 0.24
C GLN A 51 10.50 8.28 1.10
N SER A 52 10.92 9.55 1.02
CA SER A 52 10.29 10.64 1.75
C SER A 52 8.82 10.83 1.36
N ALA A 53 8.53 10.75 0.06
CA ALA A 53 7.17 10.83 -0.48
C ALA A 53 6.30 9.67 0.01
N TYR A 54 6.81 8.45 0.00
CA TYR A 54 6.11 7.28 0.55
C TYR A 54 5.74 7.47 2.03
N ASP A 55 6.67 7.97 2.84
CA ASP A 55 6.41 8.22 4.26
C ASP A 55 5.40 9.37 4.46
N ALA A 56 5.43 10.38 3.59
CA ALA A 56 4.45 11.47 3.61
C ALA A 56 3.04 11.00 3.24
N VAL A 57 2.90 10.13 2.24
CA VAL A 57 1.62 9.49 1.88
C VAL A 57 1.09 8.67 3.05
N GLY A 58 1.93 7.89 3.73
CA GLY A 58 1.53 7.13 4.91
C GLY A 58 0.89 8.00 5.99
N ARG A 59 1.47 9.16 6.29
CA ARG A 59 0.88 10.15 7.23
C ARG A 59 -0.39 10.80 6.68
N GLY A 60 -0.45 11.05 5.37
CA GLY A 60 -1.60 11.66 4.71
C GLY A 60 -2.84 10.76 4.63
N LEU A 61 -2.68 9.44 4.81
CA LEU A 61 -3.79 8.48 4.80
C LEU A 61 -4.60 8.44 6.09
N GLU A 62 -4.01 8.79 7.23
CA GLU A 62 -4.71 8.84 8.53
C GLU A 62 -6.03 9.63 8.48
N PRO A 63 -6.07 10.88 7.98
CA PRO A 63 -7.33 11.62 7.87
C PRO A 63 -8.30 11.02 6.85
N VAL A 64 -7.83 10.39 5.77
CA VAL A 64 -8.69 9.71 4.78
C VAL A 64 -9.42 8.53 5.43
N TRP A 65 -8.71 7.73 6.21
CA TRP A 65 -9.28 6.61 6.93
C TRP A 65 -10.20 7.04 8.07
N ALA A 66 -9.92 8.16 8.74
CA ALA A 66 -10.81 8.72 9.76
C ALA A 66 -12.20 9.07 9.20
N GLU A 67 -12.30 9.35 7.89
CA GLU A 67 -13.56 9.59 7.18
C GLU A 67 -14.21 8.32 6.63
N HIS A 68 -13.70 7.12 6.97
CA HIS A 68 -14.15 5.83 6.45
C HIS A 68 -14.07 5.73 4.92
N ARG A 69 -13.10 6.43 4.31
CA ARG A 69 -12.87 6.39 2.87
C ARG A 69 -11.67 5.52 2.54
N ASP A 70 -11.75 4.82 1.41
CA ASP A 70 -10.64 4.12 0.79
C ASP A 70 -10.41 4.68 -0.62
N ILE A 71 -9.19 5.16 -0.87
CA ILE A 71 -8.77 5.71 -2.17
C ILE A 71 -8.07 4.66 -3.04
N GLY A 72 -7.85 3.45 -2.52
CA GLY A 72 -7.17 2.36 -3.19
C GLY A 72 -5.68 2.64 -3.47
N SER A 73 -5.00 1.65 -4.07
CA SER A 73 -3.56 1.74 -4.39
C SER A 73 -3.26 2.83 -5.42
N ARG A 74 -4.09 2.99 -6.45
CA ARG A 74 -3.90 4.05 -7.47
C ARG A 74 -4.08 5.45 -6.89
N GLY A 75 -5.00 5.64 -5.94
CA GLY A 75 -5.14 6.90 -5.21
C GLY A 75 -3.91 7.21 -4.36
N GLN A 76 -3.35 6.20 -3.69
CA GLN A 76 -2.10 6.34 -2.92
C GLN A 76 -0.90 6.65 -3.80
N VAL A 77 -0.79 6.01 -4.97
CA VAL A 77 0.22 6.35 -5.99
C VAL A 77 0.03 7.78 -6.49
N ARG A 78 -1.21 8.23 -6.68
CA ARG A 78 -1.49 9.63 -7.04
C ARG A 78 -0.99 10.61 -5.99
N MET A 79 -1.29 10.38 -4.71
CA MET A 79 -0.75 11.19 -3.62
C MET A 79 0.78 11.20 -3.62
N LEU A 80 1.43 10.07 -3.92
CA LEU A 80 2.89 10.00 -4.01
C LEU A 80 3.43 10.89 -5.14
N LEU A 81 2.79 10.87 -6.32
CA LEU A 81 3.18 11.70 -7.45
C LEU A 81 2.96 13.19 -7.16
N GLU A 82 1.91 13.54 -6.42
CA GLU A 82 1.62 14.91 -5.96
C GLU A 82 2.71 15.39 -4.99
N VAL A 83 3.10 14.57 -4.02
CA VAL A 83 4.19 14.89 -3.08
C VAL A 83 5.52 15.08 -3.81
N LEU A 84 5.77 14.31 -4.86
CA LEU A 84 6.95 14.46 -5.73
C LEU A 84 6.84 15.64 -6.72
N GLY A 85 5.68 16.29 -6.84
CA GLY A 85 5.45 17.40 -7.77
C GLY A 85 5.48 17.00 -9.25
N ILE A 86 5.15 15.75 -9.58
CA ILE A 86 5.18 15.19 -10.95
C ILE A 86 3.85 14.58 -11.39
N ASP A 87 2.77 14.77 -10.62
CA ASP A 87 1.43 14.28 -10.91
C ASP A 87 0.90 14.73 -12.29
N GLY A 88 1.22 15.95 -12.72
CA GLY A 88 0.90 16.45 -14.05
C GLY A 88 1.61 15.73 -15.21
N ASN A 89 2.70 15.01 -14.91
CA ASN A 89 3.53 14.35 -15.92
C ASN A 89 3.19 12.87 -16.11
N VAL A 90 2.41 12.30 -15.20
CA VAL A 90 1.97 10.91 -15.27
C VAL A 90 0.44 10.90 -15.41
N PRO A 91 -0.10 10.46 -16.54
CA PRO A 91 -1.55 10.31 -16.71
C PRO A 91 -2.15 9.35 -15.67
N SER A 92 -3.44 9.55 -15.35
CA SER A 92 -4.17 8.69 -14.40
C SER A 92 -4.35 7.25 -14.90
N ASP A 93 -4.18 7.02 -16.19
CA ASP A 93 -4.28 5.75 -16.87
C ASP A 93 -3.04 5.47 -17.73
N GLY A 94 -2.96 4.25 -18.25
CA GLY A 94 -1.87 3.81 -19.11
C GLY A 94 -0.69 3.17 -18.37
N ARG A 95 0.29 2.76 -19.18
CA ARG A 95 1.31 1.78 -18.76
C ARG A 95 2.18 2.23 -17.59
N VAL A 96 2.49 3.52 -17.48
CA VAL A 96 3.30 4.03 -16.37
C VAL A 96 2.52 3.93 -15.06
N MET A 97 1.26 4.38 -15.04
CA MET A 97 0.41 4.27 -13.86
C MET A 97 0.13 2.81 -13.49
N ASP A 98 -0.09 1.92 -14.46
CA ASP A 98 -0.25 0.49 -14.21
C ASP A 98 1.00 -0.12 -13.55
N ALA A 99 2.19 0.24 -14.04
CA ALA A 99 3.45 -0.24 -13.47
C ALA A 99 3.70 0.33 -12.07
N LEU A 100 3.35 1.59 -11.81
CA LEU A 100 3.45 2.20 -10.48
C LEU A 100 2.49 1.52 -9.47
N ASP A 101 1.25 1.30 -9.88
CA ASP A 101 0.23 0.60 -9.10
C ASP A 101 0.67 -0.82 -8.74
N GLU A 102 1.22 -1.55 -9.72
CA GLU A 102 1.77 -2.88 -9.52
C GLU A 102 2.98 -2.88 -8.56
N ALA A 103 3.93 -1.97 -8.75
CA ALA A 103 5.09 -1.80 -7.89
C ALA A 103 4.70 -1.45 -6.45
N TYR A 104 3.59 -0.73 -6.26
CA TYR A 104 3.06 -0.36 -4.95
C TYR A 104 2.36 -1.55 -4.26
N ARG A 105 1.48 -2.25 -4.97
CA ARG A 105 0.59 -3.26 -4.37
C ARG A 105 1.26 -4.62 -4.14
N LEU A 106 2.08 -5.09 -5.08
CA LEU A 106 2.57 -6.47 -5.08
C LEU A 106 3.58 -6.84 -3.99
N PRO A 107 4.44 -5.93 -3.48
CA PRO A 107 5.44 -6.31 -2.48
C PRO A 107 4.89 -6.98 -1.22
N ILE A 108 3.63 -6.72 -0.86
CA ILE A 108 2.99 -7.39 0.29
C ILE A 108 2.88 -8.91 0.09
N LEU A 109 2.76 -9.38 -1.16
CA LEU A 109 2.65 -10.80 -1.48
C LEU A 109 3.96 -11.57 -1.31
N ARG A 110 5.09 -10.85 -1.26
CA ARG A 110 6.42 -11.44 -0.98
C ARG A 110 6.76 -11.45 0.51
N SER A 111 5.98 -10.72 1.30
CA SER A 111 6.15 -10.54 2.75
C SER A 111 4.79 -10.73 3.41
N LEU A 112 4.23 -11.93 3.25
CA LEU A 112 2.87 -12.22 3.68
C LEU A 112 2.69 -12.03 5.20
N PRO A 113 1.52 -11.55 5.62
CA PRO A 113 1.18 -11.53 7.04
C PRO A 113 1.07 -12.95 7.58
N VAL A 114 1.20 -13.09 8.90
CA VAL A 114 1.05 -14.36 9.61
C VAL A 114 -0.35 -14.47 10.21
N ALA A 115 -0.86 -15.67 10.42
CA ALA A 115 -2.12 -15.84 11.15
C ALA A 115 -1.97 -15.32 12.58
N ASN A 116 -3.00 -14.62 13.08
CA ASN A 116 -3.10 -14.31 14.51
C ASN A 116 -3.28 -15.61 15.31
N ALA A 117 -2.80 -15.64 16.55
CA ALA A 117 -2.94 -16.79 17.42
C ALA A 117 -4.43 -17.18 17.56
N GLY A 118 -4.74 -18.46 17.38
CA GLY A 118 -6.11 -18.98 17.40
C GLY A 118 -6.92 -18.72 16.12
N ALA A 119 -6.51 -17.84 15.22
CA ALA A 119 -7.27 -17.58 13.98
C ALA A 119 -7.32 -18.83 13.08
N ALA A 120 -6.20 -19.54 12.96
CA ALA A 120 -6.12 -20.78 12.17
C ALA A 120 -6.97 -21.92 12.76
N GLU A 121 -7.12 -21.96 14.08
CA GLU A 121 -7.88 -23.00 14.80
C GLU A 121 -9.40 -22.81 14.68
N VAL A 122 -9.84 -21.56 14.48
CA VAL A 122 -11.27 -21.20 14.39
C VAL A 122 -11.78 -21.24 12.94
N LEU A 123 -10.88 -21.11 11.95
CA LEU A 123 -11.22 -21.02 10.53
C LEU A 123 -10.90 -22.29 9.71
N GLY A 124 -10.19 -23.26 10.28
CA GLY A 124 -9.85 -24.55 9.66
C GLY A 124 -10.76 -25.68 10.11
#